data_AF-A0A7S3MLY8-F1
#
_entry.id   AF-A0A7S3MLY8-F1
#
_cell.length_a   1.000
_cell.length_b   1.000
_cell.length_c   1.000
_cell.angle_alpha   90.00
_cell.angle_beta   90.00
_cell.angle_gamma   90.00
#
_symmetry.space_group_name_H-M   'P 1'
#
loop_
_entity.id
_entity.type
_entity.pdbx_description
1 polymer ?
#
loop_
_entity_poly.entity_id
_entity_poly.type
_entity_poly.pdbx_seq_one_letter_code
_entity_poly.pdbx_strand_id
1 'polypeptide(L)'
;KSSIMQAREESKEPRGAAAAASEMEIDNAHFEELTKMETVQQKKDEEIEFDKIKVSDLAKTLKNEYRKIPVPRHRVTPLRQNWDSILKTLVEHMKLQVRMNTKRHAVELRTGPKTEDVGAIQ
;
A
#
# COMPACT_ATOMS: atom_id res chain seq x y z
N LYS A 1 -52.16 57.52 34.68
CA LYS A 1 -50.91 58.16 35.16
C LYS A 1 -49.79 57.43 34.42
N SER A 2 -49.13 58.05 33.43
CA SER A 2 -47.92 58.90 33.59
C SER A 2 -46.85 58.14 34.38
N SER A 3 -45.61 57.91 33.91
CA SER A 3 -44.71 58.70 33.05
C SER A 3 -43.69 57.74 32.36
N ILE A 4 -43.05 58.03 31.22
CA ILE A 4 -41.82 58.86 31.08
C ILE A 4 -40.73 58.38 32.07
N MET A 5 -39.51 57.97 31.70
CA MET A 5 -38.72 58.16 30.46
C MET A 5 -37.51 57.17 30.39
N GLN A 6 -37.00 56.88 29.17
CA GLN A 6 -35.57 56.62 28.79
C GLN A 6 -34.78 55.48 29.51
N ALA A 7 -33.79 54.80 28.91
CA ALA A 7 -33.05 54.92 27.64
C ALA A 7 -32.64 53.49 27.13
N ARG A 8 -32.40 53.24 25.82
CA ARG A 8 -31.07 53.15 25.13
C ARG A 8 -30.22 51.94 25.60
N GLU A 9 -29.57 51.07 24.82
CA GLU A 9 -29.28 50.76 23.39
C GLU A 9 -28.86 49.25 23.38
N GLU A 10 -28.73 48.44 22.32
CA GLU A 10 -29.17 48.37 20.90
C GLU A 10 -28.93 46.88 20.46
N SER A 11 -29.08 46.36 19.23
CA SER A 11 -29.58 46.83 17.91
C SER A 11 -30.26 45.65 17.19
N LYS A 12 -31.29 45.94 16.38
CA LYS A 12 -31.95 44.95 15.51
C LYS A 12 -32.08 45.55 14.11
N GLU A 13 -31.77 44.75 13.09
CA GLU A 13 -31.73 45.13 11.67
C GLU A 13 -32.94 45.96 11.21
N PRO A 14 -32.74 46.76 10.15
CA PRO A 14 -33.53 46.45 8.96
C PRO A 14 -32.78 46.56 7.63
N ARG A 15 -32.96 45.50 6.83
CA ARG A 15 -33.21 45.47 5.38
C ARG A 15 -33.29 46.85 4.68
N GLY A 16 -32.41 47.08 3.72
CA GLY A 16 -32.50 48.15 2.72
C GLY A 16 -31.61 47.81 1.53
N ALA A 17 -32.09 48.00 0.30
CA ALA A 17 -31.44 47.49 -0.90
C ALA A 17 -30.37 48.43 -1.49
N ALA A 18 -29.63 47.90 -2.47
CA ALA A 18 -28.76 48.56 -3.45
C ALA A 18 -27.31 48.91 -3.03
N ALA A 19 -26.39 48.02 -3.42
CA ALA A 19 -25.06 48.40 -3.92
C ALA A 19 -24.67 47.45 -5.06
N ALA A 20 -23.95 47.95 -6.07
CA ALA A 20 -23.67 47.23 -7.30
C ALA A 20 -22.74 46.03 -7.10
N ALA A 21 -22.89 45.01 -7.95
CA ALA A 21 -21.82 44.06 -8.20
C ALA A 21 -20.73 44.76 -9.03
N SER A 22 -19.73 45.32 -8.35
CA SER A 22 -18.44 45.67 -8.97
C SER A 22 -17.55 44.44 -9.00
N GLU A 23 -16.97 44.13 -10.14
CA GLU A 23 -15.91 43.13 -10.26
C GLU A 23 -14.78 43.45 -9.27
N MET A 24 -14.39 42.48 -8.46
CA MET A 24 -13.05 42.47 -7.89
C MET A 24 -12.12 41.91 -8.96
N GLU A 25 -11.57 42.79 -9.81
CA GLU A 25 -10.32 42.46 -10.48
C GLU A 25 -9.27 42.24 -9.38
N ILE A 26 -8.72 41.02 -9.35
CA ILE A 26 -7.66 40.68 -8.39
C ILE A 26 -6.35 41.13 -9.02
N ASP A 27 -5.85 42.28 -8.57
CA ASP A 27 -4.54 42.79 -8.99
C ASP A 27 -3.45 41.72 -8.78
N ASN A 28 -2.61 41.50 -9.80
CA ASN A 28 -1.54 40.49 -9.78
C ASN A 28 -0.62 40.57 -8.54
N ALA A 29 -0.50 41.75 -7.91
CA ALA A 29 0.27 41.94 -6.69
C ALA A 29 -0.22 41.07 -5.51
N HIS A 30 -1.52 40.79 -5.40
CA HIS A 30 -2.05 39.97 -4.30
C HIS A 30 -1.72 38.46 -4.46
N PHE A 31 -1.50 38.01 -5.70
CA PHE A 31 -1.07 36.64 -6.00
C PHE A 31 0.40 36.37 -5.58
N GLU A 32 1.26 37.38 -5.69
CA GLU A 32 2.66 37.30 -5.24
C GLU A 32 2.83 37.29 -3.70
N GLU A 33 1.80 37.65 -2.94
CA GLU A 33 1.80 37.58 -1.48
C GLU A 33 1.35 36.19 -0.99
N LEU A 34 0.31 35.62 -1.60
CA LEU A 34 -0.17 34.26 -1.32
C LEU A 34 0.85 33.16 -1.68
N THR A 35 1.77 33.43 -2.62
CA THR A 35 2.82 32.49 -3.03
C THR A 35 4.04 32.49 -2.09
N LYS A 36 4.12 33.40 -1.11
CA LYS A 36 5.15 33.40 -0.05
C LYS A 36 4.78 32.49 1.13
N MET A 37 4.28 31.29 0.84
CA MET A 37 4.24 30.23 1.84
C MET A 37 5.66 29.70 2.06
N GLU A 38 6.15 29.84 3.28
CA GLU A 38 7.50 29.45 3.69
C GLU A 38 7.75 27.98 3.41
N THR A 39 8.62 27.69 2.44
CA THR A 39 9.11 26.32 2.22
C THR A 39 10.09 25.98 3.33
N VAL A 40 9.68 25.08 4.23
CA VAL A 40 10.62 24.38 5.11
C VAL A 40 11.73 23.80 4.24
N GLN A 41 12.98 24.19 4.51
CA GLN A 41 14.17 23.85 3.73
C GLN A 41 14.37 22.33 3.68
N GLN A 42 13.71 21.67 2.72
CA GLN A 42 13.99 20.28 2.37
C GLN A 42 15.40 20.23 1.76
N LYS A 43 16.24 19.37 2.33
CA LYS A 43 17.59 19.17 1.83
C LYS A 43 17.56 18.79 0.35
N LYS A 44 18.34 19.55 -0.40
CA LYS A 44 18.73 19.37 -1.80
C LYS A 44 18.73 17.90 -2.23
N ASP A 45 18.11 17.66 -3.37
CA ASP A 45 17.80 16.37 -3.96
C ASP A 45 19.02 15.45 -4.03
N GLU A 46 19.09 14.47 -3.12
CA GLU A 46 19.85 13.24 -3.38
C GLU A 46 19.02 12.40 -4.35
N GLU A 47 19.29 12.53 -5.65
CA GLU A 47 18.75 11.62 -6.67
C GLU A 47 19.09 10.18 -6.27
N ILE A 48 18.06 9.39 -5.96
CA ILE A 48 18.21 7.98 -5.63
C ILE A 48 18.51 7.25 -6.94
N GLU A 49 19.80 7.15 -7.29
CA GLU A 49 20.24 6.37 -8.43
C GLU A 49 19.99 4.88 -8.16
N PHE A 50 18.95 4.33 -8.79
CA PHE A 50 18.67 2.90 -8.72
C PHE A 50 19.66 2.13 -9.60
N ASP A 51 20.57 1.41 -8.94
CA ASP A 51 21.48 0.45 -9.57
C ASP A 51 20.74 -0.45 -10.57
N LYS A 52 21.17 -0.43 -11.83
CA LYS A 52 20.53 -1.18 -12.92
C LYS A 52 20.71 -2.69 -12.68
N ILE A 53 19.62 -3.35 -12.30
CA ILE A 53 19.58 -4.79 -12.05
C ILE A 53 20.07 -5.54 -13.30
N LYS A 54 21.09 -6.38 -13.13
CA LYS A 54 21.61 -7.22 -14.22
C LYS A 54 20.58 -8.30 -14.57
N VAL A 55 20.39 -8.55 -15.87
CA VAL A 55 19.47 -9.58 -16.39
C VAL A 55 19.76 -10.97 -15.79
N SER A 56 21.04 -11.25 -15.47
CA SER A 56 21.48 -12.47 -14.78
C SER A 56 20.90 -12.66 -13.38
N ASP A 57 20.59 -11.58 -12.66
CA ASP A 57 20.12 -11.64 -11.28
C ASP A 57 18.59 -11.73 -11.22
N LEU A 58 17.87 -11.08 -12.15
CA LEU A 58 16.44 -11.32 -12.38
C LEU A 58 16.15 -12.79 -12.71
N ALA A 59 17.02 -13.42 -13.52
CA ALA A 59 16.89 -14.84 -13.84
C ALA A 59 17.18 -15.79 -12.66
N LYS A 60 17.82 -15.32 -11.57
CA LYS A 60 18.05 -16.11 -10.35
C LYS A 60 16.86 -16.05 -9.40
N THR A 61 16.28 -14.86 -9.20
CA THR A 61 15.09 -14.69 -8.34
C THR A 61 13.89 -15.49 -8.86
N LEU A 62 13.63 -15.45 -10.17
CA LEU A 62 12.54 -16.23 -10.80
C LEU A 62 12.72 -17.75 -10.71
N LYS A 63 13.96 -18.25 -10.66
CA LYS A 63 14.23 -19.71 -10.65
C LYS A 63 14.20 -20.34 -9.27
N ASN A 64 14.13 -19.54 -8.20
CA ASN A 64 14.36 -20.01 -6.83
C ASN A 64 13.23 -19.58 -5.89
N GLU A 65 11.99 -19.72 -6.36
CA GLU A 65 10.80 -19.48 -5.56
C GLU A 65 10.66 -20.55 -4.46
N TYR A 66 10.22 -20.11 -3.28
CA TYR A 66 10.08 -20.94 -2.10
C TYR A 66 8.77 -20.60 -1.38
N ARG A 67 7.97 -21.64 -1.08
CA ARG A 67 6.67 -21.48 -0.43
C ARG A 67 6.58 -22.40 0.79
N LYS A 68 6.04 -21.88 1.89
CA LYS A 68 5.86 -22.62 3.14
C LYS A 68 4.39 -22.67 3.52
N ILE A 69 3.79 -23.85 3.47
CA ILE A 69 2.39 -24.10 3.80
C ILE A 69 2.30 -24.67 5.22
N PRO A 70 1.72 -23.95 6.20
CA PRO A 70 1.50 -24.49 7.55
C PRO A 70 0.40 -25.57 7.54
N VAL A 71 0.59 -26.63 8.33
CA VAL A 71 -0.31 -27.78 8.42
C VAL A 71 -0.96 -27.82 9.81
N PRO A 72 -2.30 -27.81 9.92
CA PRO A 72 -2.99 -27.96 11.20
C PRO A 72 -2.63 -29.27 11.90
N ARG A 73 -2.50 -29.27 13.25
CA ARG A 73 -2.08 -30.44 14.05
C ARG A 73 -2.84 -31.73 13.70
N HIS A 74 -4.16 -31.65 13.55
CA HIS A 74 -5.01 -32.81 13.23
C HIS A 74 -4.81 -33.35 11.79
N ARG A 75 -4.21 -32.58 10.88
CA ARG A 75 -3.89 -33.00 9.50
C ARG A 75 -2.49 -33.60 9.35
N VAL A 76 -1.61 -33.49 10.34
CA VAL A 76 -0.23 -33.98 10.25
C VAL A 76 -0.17 -35.50 10.09
N THR A 77 -0.98 -36.24 10.85
CA THR A 77 -1.06 -37.71 10.76
C THR A 77 -1.55 -38.22 9.40
N PRO A 78 -2.71 -37.80 8.86
CA PRO A 78 -3.15 -38.24 7.54
C PRO A 78 -2.25 -37.73 6.40
N LEU A 79 -1.65 -36.53 6.53
CA LEU A 79 -0.65 -36.04 5.57
C LEU A 79 0.57 -36.96 5.51
N ARG A 80 1.04 -37.46 6.67
CA ARG A 80 2.19 -38.37 6.75
C ARG A 80 1.87 -39.78 6.22
N GLN A 81 0.63 -40.26 6.38
CA GLN A 81 0.19 -41.55 5.83
C GLN A 81 0.14 -41.53 4.29
N ASN A 82 -0.34 -40.42 3.70
CA ASN A 82 -0.50 -40.29 2.25
C ASN A 82 0.69 -39.59 1.57
N TRP A 83 1.79 -39.36 2.31
CA TRP A 83 2.90 -38.51 1.87
C TRP A 83 3.55 -39.01 0.59
N ASP A 84 3.80 -40.31 0.44
CA ASP A 84 4.51 -40.86 -0.71
C ASP A 84 3.72 -40.71 -2.02
N SER A 85 2.39 -40.83 -1.96
CA SER A 85 1.50 -40.59 -3.10
C SER A 85 1.51 -39.11 -3.53
N ILE A 86 1.46 -38.20 -2.55
CA ILE A 86 1.57 -36.75 -2.79
C ILE A 86 2.94 -36.43 -3.37
N LEU A 87 4.03 -36.89 -2.75
CA LEU A 87 5.40 -36.64 -3.21
C LEU A 87 5.62 -37.12 -4.64
N LYS A 88 5.13 -38.32 -4.98
CA LYS A 88 5.25 -38.89 -6.33
C LYS A 88 4.63 -37.96 -7.37
N THR A 89 3.37 -37.54 -7.18
CA THR A 89 2.67 -36.68 -8.14
C THR A 89 3.33 -35.30 -8.29
N LEU A 90 3.81 -34.69 -7.21
CA LEU A 90 4.51 -33.40 -7.23
C LEU A 90 5.88 -33.47 -7.96
N VAL A 91 6.61 -34.57 -7.79
CA VAL A 91 7.95 -34.75 -8.40
C VAL A 91 7.88 -35.22 -9.84
N GLU A 92 6.93 -36.10 -10.20
CA GLU A 92 6.82 -36.63 -11.57
C GLU A 92 6.23 -35.60 -12.54
N HIS A 93 5.15 -34.92 -12.16
CA HIS A 93 4.45 -34.01 -13.07
C HIS A 93 4.96 -32.56 -12.99
N MET A 94 5.16 -32.02 -11.79
CA MET A 94 5.58 -30.62 -11.59
C MET A 94 7.08 -30.45 -11.33
N LYS A 95 7.82 -31.55 -11.12
CA LYS A 95 9.29 -31.57 -10.97
C LYS A 95 9.79 -30.68 -9.81
N LEU A 96 8.94 -30.43 -8.80
CA LEU A 96 9.23 -29.57 -7.66
C LEU A 96 10.06 -30.28 -6.58
N GLN A 97 10.83 -29.52 -5.81
CA GLN A 97 11.47 -30.00 -4.59
C GLN A 97 10.52 -29.77 -3.41
N VAL A 98 10.17 -30.83 -2.70
CA VAL A 98 9.15 -30.79 -1.63
C VAL A 98 9.68 -31.48 -0.37
N ARG A 99 9.49 -30.84 0.79
CA ARG A 99 9.91 -31.36 2.09
C ARG A 99 8.85 -31.14 3.17
N MET A 100 8.51 -32.19 3.91
CA MET A 100 7.72 -32.06 5.13
C MET A 100 8.62 -31.72 6.33
N ASN A 101 8.30 -30.64 7.04
CA ASN A 101 8.96 -30.21 8.27
C ASN A 101 8.09 -30.60 9.48
N THR A 102 8.35 -31.79 10.03
CA THR A 102 7.57 -32.34 11.16
C THR A 102 7.72 -31.51 12.45
N LYS A 103 8.83 -30.80 12.67
CA LYS A 103 9.03 -29.97 13.87
C LYS A 103 8.18 -28.69 13.85
N ARG A 104 8.02 -28.07 12.67
CA ARG A 104 7.24 -26.83 12.49
C ARG A 104 5.83 -27.05 11.94
N HIS A 105 5.42 -28.31 11.75
CA HIS A 105 4.20 -28.73 11.06
C HIS A 105 3.95 -27.91 9.79
N ALA A 106 4.88 -27.98 8.83
CA ALA A 106 4.75 -27.26 7.57
C ALA A 106 5.28 -28.09 6.39
N VAL A 107 4.72 -27.87 5.21
CA VAL A 107 5.28 -28.33 3.94
C VAL A 107 6.07 -27.18 3.32
N GLU A 108 7.27 -27.48 2.87
CA GLU A 108 8.19 -26.54 2.24
C GLU A 108 8.35 -26.96 0.77
N LEU A 109 8.01 -26.06 -0.16
CA LEU A 109 8.08 -26.25 -1.60
C LEU A 109 9.16 -25.32 -2.18
N ARG A 110 9.89 -25.79 -3.18
CA ARG A 110 10.90 -25.02 -3.91
C ARG A 110 10.94 -25.42 -5.38
N THR A 111 11.09 -24.45 -6.27
CA THR A 111 11.34 -24.70 -7.70
C THR A 111 12.70 -25.37 -7.91
N GLY A 112 12.73 -26.40 -8.76
CA GLY A 112 13.95 -27.13 -9.10
C GLY A 112 14.52 -26.71 -10.46
N PRO A 113 15.76 -27.09 -10.80
CA PRO A 113 16.33 -26.85 -12.13
C PRO A 113 15.64 -27.65 -13.25
N LYS A 114 14.76 -28.59 -12.89
CA LYS A 114 13.91 -29.39 -13.79
C LYS A 114 12.47 -28.84 -13.88
N THR A 115 12.10 -27.87 -13.05
CA THR A 115 10.77 -27.25 -13.10
C THR A 115 10.70 -26.36 -14.33
N GLU A 116 9.84 -26.70 -15.28
CA GLU A 116 9.67 -26.00 -16.56
C GLU A 116 8.63 -24.87 -16.47
N ASP A 117 7.55 -25.09 -15.72
CA ASP A 117 6.51 -24.10 -15.49
C ASP A 117 6.82 -23.21 -14.27
N VAL A 118 6.77 -21.91 -14.47
CA VAL A 118 6.97 -20.89 -13.44
C VAL A 118 5.77 -20.83 -12.49
N GLY A 119 4.56 -21.17 -12.96
CA GLY A 119 3.33 -21.12 -12.16
C GLY A 119 3.14 -22.27 -11.17
N ALA A 120 3.92 -23.35 -11.28
CA ALA A 120 3.66 -24.63 -10.60
C ALA A 120 3.70 -24.61 -9.06
N ILE A 121 4.18 -23.53 -8.44
CA ILE A 121 4.38 -23.41 -6.98
C ILE A 121 3.35 -22.52 -6.26
N GLN A 122 2.46 -21.82 -6.98
CA GLN A 122 1.47 -20.89 -6.42
C GLN A 122 0.32 -21.59 -5.67
#